data_AF-A0A2H0UWN0-F1
#
_entry.id   AF-A0A2H0UWN0-F1
#
_cell.length_a   1.000
_cell.length_b   1.000
_cell.length_c   1.000
_cell.angle_alpha   90.00
_cell.angle_beta   90.00
_cell.angle_gamma   90.00
#
_symmetry.space_group_name_H-M   'P 1'
#
loop_
_entity.id
_entity.type
_entity.pdbx_description
1 polymer ?
#
loop_
_entity_poly.entity_id
_entity_poly.type
_entity_poly.pdbx_seq_one_letter_code
_entity_poly.pdbx_strand_id
1 'polypeptide(L)' 'MNSRELGNLGEKIACQYLGKKGYRILNTNFKRKWGEIDVV' A
#
# COMPACT_ATOMS: atom_id res chain seq x y z
N MET A 1 4.07 -15.29 -11.41
CA MET A 1 4.17 -14.50 -10.17
C MET A 1 5.58 -13.97 -10.04
N ASN A 2 5.82 -12.76 -10.55
CA ASN A 2 7.09 -12.06 -10.36
C ASN A 2 7.06 -11.24 -9.06
N SER A 3 8.22 -10.71 -8.64
CA SER A 3 8.37 -9.94 -7.40
C SER A 3 7.46 -8.71 -7.34
N ARG A 4 7.09 -8.13 -8.49
CA ARG A 4 6.20 -6.97 -8.59
C ARG A 4 4.75 -7.33 -8.37
N GLU A 5 4.30 -8.46 -8.90
CA GLU A 5 2.95 -9.00 -8.64
C GLU A 5 2.77 -9.35 -7.16
N LEU A 6 3.82 -9.90 -6.53
CA LEU A 6 3.82 -10.19 -5.10
C LEU A 6 3.73 -8.92 -4.25
N GLY A 7 4.49 -7.87 -4.62
CA GLY A 7 4.42 -6.55 -3.96
C GLY A 7 3.01 -5.94 -4.04
N ASN A 8 2.43 -5.88 -5.24
CA ASN A 8 1.08 -5.36 -5.45
C ASN A 8 0.03 -6.12 -4.63
N LEU A 9 0.18 -7.44 -4.50
CA LEU A 9 -0.72 -8.26 -3.68
C LEU A 9 -0.58 -7.92 -2.19
N GLY A 10 0.64 -7.74 -1.70
CA GLY A 10 0.91 -7.34 -0.32
C GLY A 10 0.30 -5.98 0.03
N GLU A 11 0.49 -4.98 -0.83
CA GLU A 11 -0.10 -3.65 -0.67
C GLU A 11 -1.63 -3.68 -0.64
N LYS A 12 -2.23 -4.48 -1.52
CA LYS A 12 -3.68 -4.68 -1.55
C LYS A 12 -4.21 -5.30 -0.24
N ILE A 13 -3.52 -6.31 0.28
CA ILE A 13 -3.88 -6.94 1.56
C ILE A 13 -3.73 -5.95 2.71
N ALA A 14 -2.65 -5.15 2.73
CA ALA A 14 -2.43 -4.12 3.74
C ALA A 14 -3.56 -3.08 3.76
N CYS A 15 -3.95 -2.56 2.59
CA CYS A 15 -5.08 -1.62 2.47
C CYS A 15 -6.40 -2.23 2.96
N GLN A 16 -6.68 -3.49 2.60
CA GLN A 16 -7.89 -4.18 3.05
C GLN A 16 -7.89 -4.40 4.56
N TYR A 17 -6.75 -4.78 5.14
CA TYR A 17 -6.62 -4.98 6.59
C TYR A 17 -6.84 -3.66 7.35
N LEU A 18 -6.20 -2.58 6.91
CA LEU A 18 -6.34 -1.25 7.50
C LEU A 18 -7.77 -0.72 7.37
N GLY A 19 -8.40 -0.90 6.20
CA GLY A 19 -9.82 -0.57 6.00
C GLY A 19 -10.75 -1.33 6.94
N LYS A 20 -10.53 -2.64 7.14
CA LYS A 20 -11.28 -3.46 8.12
C LYS A 20 -11.06 -3.01 9.56
N LYS A 21 -9.91 -2.40 9.87
CA LYS A 21 -9.60 -1.82 11.18
C LYS A 21 -10.16 -0.41 11.37
N GLY A 22 -10.87 0.14 10.37
CA GLY A 22 -11.48 1.46 10.43
C GLY A 22 -10.58 2.60 9.98
N TYR A 23 -9.41 2.31 9.42
CA TYR A 23 -8.54 3.34 8.84
C TYR A 23 -9.04 3.71 7.45
N ARG A 24 -9.00 5.01 7.15
CA ARG A 24 -9.26 5.53 5.81
C ARG A 24 -7.93 5.63 5.07
N ILE A 25 -7.80 4.87 3.98
CA ILE A 25 -6.67 5.00 3.07
C ILE A 25 -6.83 6.32 2.30
N LEU A 26 -5.86 7.21 2.43
CA LEU A 26 -5.79 8.50 1.77
C LEU A 26 -5.03 8.41 0.46
N ASN A 27 -3.94 7.64 0.42
CA ASN A 27 -3.15 7.44 -0.79
C ASN A 27 -2.35 6.15 -0.74
N THR A 28 -2.01 5.60 -1.91
CA THR A 28 -1.06 4.49 -2.03
C THR A 28 0.06 4.86 -2.98
N ASN A 29 1.22 4.22 -2.86
CA ASN A 29 2.39 4.48 -3.71
C ASN A 29 2.81 5.97 -3.74
N PHE A 30 2.84 6.62 -2.58
CA PHE A 30 3.25 8.02 -2.48
C PHE A 30 4.77 8.12 -2.63
N LYS A 31 5.24 8.66 -3.77
CA LYS A 31 6.66 8.84 -4.06
C LYS A 31 7.06 10.31 -4.06
N ARG A 32 8.14 10.64 -3.35
CA ARG A 32 8.79 11.96 -3.33
C ARG A 32 10.28 11.80 -3.57
N LYS A 33 10.96 12.92 -3.86
CA LYS A 33 12.41 12.92 -4.11
C LYS A 33 13.25 12.40 -2.92
N TRP A 34 12.69 12.44 -1.71
CA TRP A 34 13.34 12.03 -0.47
C TRP A 34 12.85 10.69 0.10
N GLY A 35 11.97 9.97 -0.62
CA GLY A 35 11.50 8.65 -0.17
C GLY A 35 10.13 8.28 -0.72
N GLU A 36 9.69 7.08 -0.33
CA GLU A 36 8.38 6.53 -0.69
C GLU A 36 7.62 6.04 0.53
N ILE A 37 6.29 6.10 0.43
CA ILE A 37 5.35 5.56 1.41
C ILE A 37 4.31 4.74 0.64
N ASP A 38 4.20 3.46 0.96
CA ASP A 38 3.33 2.55 0.21
C ASP A 38 1.84 2.79 0.51
N VAL A 39 1.49 3.15 1.76
CA VAL A 39 0.10 3.41 2.19
C VAL A 39 0.06 4.57 3.19
N VAL A 40 -0.81 5.55 2.93
CA VAL A 40 -1.11 6.71 3.80
C VAL A 40 -2.59 6.69 4.15
#